data_AF-A0A6G1KWD0-F1
#
_entry.id   AF-A0A6G1KWD0-F1
#
_cell.length_a   1.000
_cell.length_b   1.000
_cell.length_c   1.000
_cell.angle_alpha   90.00
_cell.angle_beta   90.00
_cell.angle_gamma   90.00
#
_symmetry.space_group_name_H-M   'P 1'
#
loop_
_entity.id
_entity.type
_entity.pdbx_description
1 polymer ?
#
loop_
_entity_poly.entity_id
_entity_poly.type
_entity_poly.pdbx_seq_one_letter_code
_entity_poly.pdbx_strand_id
1 'polypeptide(L)'
;MDAKDNSDDSGNGVDVYLRSTDGSMEHVIANIDLDLIQKFSSMQPVVPRDPRLPGKLTVITRKYADPYMARRIASWIQLCDAEGYRPLTPDFLGIETFDKLLEAYVTCWALRIRIGLRGDEIIEAIEQYIRQGPLSFDEFAMIMEYLQFDGKRQDMAKKAVMQTEDEHGMPFIVPQLAEIEAWAKDQGYWEDMIRLRGGKKRVRKVSPILSINSDSTGTSDQASTGGT
;
A
#
# COMPACT_ATOMS: atom_id res chain seq x y z
N MET A 1 1.40 -55.61 25.05
CA MET A 1 1.64 -54.66 23.95
C MET A 1 0.87 -53.42 24.31
N ASP A 2 1.50 -52.54 25.07
CA ASP A 2 0.86 -51.33 25.56
C ASP A 2 0.82 -50.33 24.41
N ALA A 3 -0.40 -49.95 24.03
CA ALA A 3 -0.64 -48.89 23.08
C ALA A 3 -0.08 -47.60 23.70
N LYS A 4 0.99 -47.07 23.11
CA LYS A 4 1.45 -45.72 23.41
C LYS A 4 0.36 -44.76 22.96
N ASP A 5 -0.30 -44.19 23.95
CA ASP A 5 -1.12 -43.00 23.85
C ASP A 5 -0.23 -41.87 23.32
N ASN A 6 -0.36 -41.54 22.04
CA ASN A 6 0.29 -40.39 21.41
C ASN A 6 -0.55 -39.14 21.67
N SER A 7 -0.85 -38.86 22.94
CA SER A 7 -1.42 -37.61 23.39
C SER A 7 -0.33 -36.79 24.07
N ASP A 8 0.29 -35.85 23.34
CA ASP A 8 0.84 -34.58 23.84
C ASP A 8 1.90 -34.02 22.88
N ASP A 9 1.46 -33.54 21.72
CA ASP A 9 2.23 -32.53 20.97
C ASP A 9 1.41 -31.26 20.69
N SER A 10 0.46 -30.95 21.59
CA SER A 10 -0.39 -29.75 21.52
C SER A 10 0.27 -28.50 22.09
N GLY A 11 1.61 -28.45 22.20
CA GLY A 11 2.30 -27.47 23.04
C GLY A 11 2.47 -26.07 22.44
N ASN A 12 2.60 -25.95 21.11
CA ASN A 12 3.00 -24.68 20.48
C ASN A 12 2.08 -24.17 19.38
N GLY A 13 0.96 -24.83 19.13
CA GLY A 13 -0.04 -24.40 18.16
C GLY A 13 -0.73 -23.10 18.55
N VAL A 14 -1.04 -22.27 17.55
CA VAL A 14 -1.84 -21.06 17.65
C VAL A 14 -2.94 -21.10 16.60
N ASP A 15 -4.15 -20.84 17.06
CA ASP A 15 -5.31 -20.67 16.19
C ASP A 15 -5.55 -19.18 15.91
N VAL A 16 -5.98 -18.84 14.69
CA VAL A 16 -6.34 -17.47 14.31
C VAL A 16 -7.81 -17.37 13.99
N TYR A 17 -8.47 -16.42 14.65
CA TYR A 17 -9.89 -16.13 14.50
C TYR A 17 -10.09 -14.74 13.92
N LEU A 18 -11.08 -14.61 13.04
CA LEU A 18 -11.61 -13.33 12.61
C LEU A 18 -12.86 -13.00 13.43
N ARG A 19 -12.84 -11.87 14.12
CA ARG A 19 -14.00 -11.36 14.86
C ARG A 19 -14.76 -10.36 14.00
N SER A 20 -16.01 -10.67 13.70
CA SER A 20 -16.97 -9.79 13.04
C SER A 20 -17.41 -8.63 13.94
N THR A 21 -18.09 -7.64 13.37
CA THR A 21 -18.61 -6.48 14.12
C THR A 21 -19.71 -6.83 15.11
N ASP A 22 -20.47 -7.88 14.84
CA ASP A 22 -21.50 -8.45 15.72
C ASP A 22 -20.92 -9.31 16.86
N GLY A 23 -19.59 -9.46 16.92
CA GLY A 23 -18.88 -10.25 17.92
C GLY A 23 -18.74 -11.74 17.58
N SER A 24 -19.31 -12.21 16.46
CA SER A 24 -19.09 -13.58 16.00
C SER A 24 -17.61 -13.81 15.67
N MET A 25 -17.13 -15.03 15.93
CA MET A 25 -15.76 -15.44 15.62
C MET A 25 -15.77 -16.52 14.55
N GLU A 26 -15.08 -16.28 13.46
CA GLU A 26 -14.82 -17.25 12.39
C GLU A 26 -13.41 -17.81 12.60
N HIS A 27 -13.29 -19.13 12.69
CA HIS A 27 -11.99 -19.79 12.76
C HIS A 27 -11.38 -19.84 11.36
N VAL A 28 -10.17 -19.29 11.20
CA VAL A 28 -9.56 -19.10 9.88
C VAL A 28 -8.29 -19.90 9.71
N ILE A 29 -7.49 -20.03 10.77
CA ILE A 29 -6.23 -20.76 10.74
C ILE A 29 -6.16 -21.65 11.96
N ALA A 30 -6.05 -22.95 11.74
CA ALA A 30 -5.90 -23.93 12.81
C ALA A 30 -4.43 -24.29 12.99
N ASN A 31 -3.99 -24.30 14.25
CA ASN A 31 -2.77 -24.95 14.72
C ASN A 31 -1.51 -24.60 13.92
N ILE A 32 -1.28 -23.30 13.67
CA ILE A 32 0.04 -22.88 13.17
C ILE A 32 1.03 -22.84 14.33
N ASP A 33 2.25 -23.29 14.09
CA ASP A 33 3.35 -23.18 15.04
C ASP A 33 3.58 -21.72 15.48
N LEU A 34 3.59 -21.47 16.78
CA LEU A 34 3.84 -20.16 17.37
C LEU A 34 5.16 -19.55 16.90
N ASP A 35 6.23 -20.33 16.82
CA ASP A 35 7.55 -19.85 16.44
C ASP A 35 7.54 -19.37 14.99
N LEU A 36 6.75 -20.07 14.15
CA LEU A 36 6.52 -19.70 12.77
C LEU A 36 5.70 -18.40 12.65
N ILE A 37 4.62 -18.24 13.42
CA ILE A 37 3.89 -16.95 13.48
C ILE A 37 4.83 -15.84 13.94
N GLN A 38 5.62 -16.06 14.99
CA GLN A 38 6.51 -15.03 15.51
C GLN A 38 7.62 -14.66 14.52
N LYS A 39 8.06 -15.60 13.67
CA LYS A 39 9.02 -15.35 12.59
C LYS A 39 8.46 -14.41 11.52
N PHE A 40 7.21 -14.62 11.09
CA PHE A 40 6.59 -13.89 9.98
C PHE A 40 5.73 -12.70 10.40
N SER A 41 5.21 -12.72 11.62
CA SER A 41 4.25 -11.77 12.17
C SER A 41 4.70 -11.24 13.53
N SER A 42 4.22 -10.05 13.89
CA SER A 42 4.34 -9.50 15.26
C SER A 42 3.06 -9.66 16.09
N MET A 43 2.15 -10.54 15.68
CA MET A 43 1.00 -10.96 16.49
C MET A 43 1.46 -11.60 17.79
N GLN A 44 0.71 -11.31 18.86
CA GLN A 44 0.93 -11.88 20.18
C GLN A 44 -0.30 -12.72 20.51
N PRO A 45 -0.20 -14.06 20.47
CA PRO A 45 -1.30 -14.91 20.85
C PRO A 45 -1.64 -14.75 22.33
N VAL A 46 -2.91 -14.91 22.64
CA VAL A 46 -3.45 -14.88 24.00
C VAL A 46 -3.98 -16.25 24.38
N VAL A 47 -3.87 -16.58 25.67
CA VAL A 47 -4.55 -17.74 26.24
C VAL A 47 -5.96 -17.30 26.61
N PRO A 48 -7.01 -17.81 25.95
CA PRO A 48 -8.37 -17.45 26.28
C PRO A 48 -8.72 -17.95 27.69
N ARG A 49 -9.60 -17.20 28.38
CA ARG A 49 -10.13 -17.64 29.69
C ARG A 49 -11.20 -18.73 29.56
N ASP A 50 -11.80 -18.86 28.39
CA ASP A 50 -12.81 -19.88 28.11
C ASP A 50 -12.11 -21.22 27.78
N PRO A 51 -12.33 -22.27 28.58
CA PRO A 51 -11.71 -23.59 28.36
C PRO A 51 -12.23 -24.30 27.09
N ARG A 52 -13.29 -23.80 26.45
CA ARG A 52 -13.80 -24.33 25.17
C ARG A 52 -13.00 -23.82 23.97
N LEU A 53 -12.19 -22.78 24.17
CA LEU A 53 -11.35 -22.21 23.12
C LEU A 53 -9.96 -22.88 23.14
N PRO A 54 -9.25 -22.91 22.00
CA PRO A 54 -7.93 -23.50 21.89
C PRO A 54 -6.91 -22.83 22.83
N GLY A 55 -5.85 -23.56 23.18
CA GLY A 55 -4.88 -23.16 24.20
C GLY A 55 -4.22 -21.80 23.95
N LYS A 56 -3.87 -21.48 22.70
CA LYS A 56 -3.38 -20.16 22.28
C LYS A 56 -4.15 -19.72 21.04
N LEU A 57 -4.62 -18.47 21.03
CA LEU A 57 -5.28 -17.91 19.86
C LEU A 57 -4.92 -16.45 19.60
N THR A 58 -5.08 -16.01 18.36
CA THR A 58 -5.05 -14.60 17.99
C THR A 58 -6.38 -14.21 17.36
N VAL A 59 -6.89 -13.04 17.75
CA VAL A 59 -8.14 -12.48 17.19
C VAL A 59 -7.83 -11.25 16.37
N ILE A 60 -8.29 -11.25 15.13
CA ILE A 60 -8.17 -10.13 14.20
C ILE A 60 -9.57 -9.63 13.90
N THR A 61 -9.75 -8.32 13.76
CA THR A 61 -11.08 -7.77 13.42
C THR A 61 -11.34 -7.97 11.93
N ARG A 62 -12.47 -8.59 11.58
CA ARG A 62 -12.88 -8.92 10.19
C ARG A 62 -12.92 -7.71 9.26
N LYS A 63 -13.17 -6.51 9.80
CA LYS A 63 -13.09 -5.24 9.04
C LYS A 63 -11.77 -5.08 8.28
N TYR A 64 -10.69 -5.69 8.77
CA TYR A 64 -9.34 -5.51 8.23
C TYR A 64 -8.77 -6.81 7.62
N ALA A 65 -9.55 -7.87 7.51
CA ALA A 65 -9.04 -9.14 7.00
C ALA A 65 -10.14 -9.92 6.28
N ASP A 66 -9.90 -10.21 5.01
CA ASP A 66 -10.73 -11.15 4.27
C ASP A 66 -10.40 -12.59 4.71
N PRO A 67 -11.40 -13.43 5.06
CA PRO A 67 -11.15 -14.80 5.52
C PRO A 67 -10.43 -15.66 4.48
N TYR A 68 -10.70 -15.46 3.19
CA TYR A 68 -10.04 -16.21 2.14
C TYR A 68 -8.56 -15.81 2.03
N MET A 69 -8.25 -14.51 2.00
CA MET A 69 -6.87 -14.03 1.99
C MET A 69 -6.10 -14.43 3.24
N ALA A 70 -6.75 -14.40 4.40
CA ALA A 70 -6.14 -14.82 5.65
C ALA A 70 -5.74 -16.30 5.62
N ARG A 71 -6.59 -17.19 5.06
CA ARG A 71 -6.25 -18.60 4.83
C ARG A 71 -5.07 -18.74 3.86
N ARG A 72 -5.06 -18.00 2.75
CA ARG A 72 -3.99 -18.09 1.74
C ARG A 72 -2.63 -17.64 2.30
N ILE A 73 -2.61 -16.56 3.07
CA ILE A 73 -1.39 -16.08 3.76
C ILE A 73 -0.95 -17.08 4.85
N ALA A 74 -1.88 -17.73 5.54
CA ALA A 74 -1.55 -18.80 6.48
C ALA A 74 -0.87 -19.99 5.81
N SER A 75 -1.42 -20.44 4.68
CA SER A 75 -0.82 -21.52 3.88
C SER A 75 0.56 -21.13 3.36
N TRP A 76 0.76 -19.86 2.98
CA TRP A 76 2.09 -19.34 2.62
C TRP A 76 3.09 -19.46 3.77
N ILE A 77 2.70 -19.07 4.99
CA ILE A 77 3.53 -19.17 6.19
C ILE A 77 3.95 -20.63 6.43
N GLN A 78 3.00 -21.57 6.38
CA GLN A 78 3.25 -23.00 6.55
C GLN A 78 4.19 -23.57 5.46
N LEU A 79 4.01 -23.17 4.20
CA LEU A 79 4.89 -23.60 3.12
C LEU A 79 6.30 -23.07 3.29
N CYS A 80 6.47 -21.85 3.80
CA CYS A 80 7.80 -21.30 4.07
C CYS A 80 8.58 -22.07 5.15
N ASP A 81 7.88 -22.80 6.02
CA ASP A 81 8.48 -23.69 7.01
C ASP A 81 8.94 -25.01 6.37
N ALA A 82 8.06 -25.64 5.58
CA ALA A 82 8.32 -26.93 4.97
C ALA A 82 9.37 -26.89 3.84
N GLU A 83 9.37 -25.83 3.02
CA GLU A 83 10.15 -25.77 1.79
C GLU A 83 11.21 -24.66 1.79
N GLY A 84 11.30 -23.90 2.89
CA GLY A 84 12.13 -22.70 2.97
C GLY A 84 11.43 -21.45 2.46
N TYR A 85 12.05 -20.29 2.70
CA TYR A 85 11.44 -18.98 2.44
C TYR A 85 11.08 -18.79 0.96
N ARG A 86 9.83 -18.40 0.70
CA ARG A 86 9.34 -17.95 -0.61
C ARG A 86 8.71 -16.56 -0.47
N PRO A 87 8.94 -15.64 -1.42
CA PRO A 87 8.23 -14.35 -1.44
C PRO A 87 6.72 -14.55 -1.48
N LEU A 88 5.98 -13.67 -0.80
CA LEU A 88 4.53 -13.60 -0.93
C LEU A 88 4.18 -12.79 -2.18
N THR A 89 3.65 -13.44 -3.21
CA THR A 89 3.37 -12.81 -4.51
C THR A 89 1.87 -12.83 -4.84
N PRO A 90 1.37 -11.94 -5.71
CA PRO A 90 0.00 -12.00 -6.22
C PRO A 90 -0.33 -13.36 -6.85
N ASP A 91 0.59 -13.92 -7.64
CA ASP A 91 0.45 -15.23 -8.27
C ASP A 91 0.28 -16.36 -7.25
N PHE A 92 1.09 -16.35 -6.18
CA PHE A 92 0.96 -17.34 -5.11
C PHE A 92 -0.44 -17.27 -4.46
N LEU A 93 -0.93 -16.06 -4.22
CA LEU A 93 -2.24 -15.84 -3.60
C LEU A 93 -3.40 -16.13 -4.56
N GLY A 94 -3.15 -16.18 -5.87
CA GLY A 94 -4.18 -16.31 -6.91
C GLY A 94 -4.98 -15.02 -7.08
N ILE A 95 -4.28 -13.88 -7.07
CA ILE A 95 -4.88 -12.55 -7.19
C ILE A 95 -4.87 -12.13 -8.66
N GLU A 96 -6.05 -11.89 -9.21
CA GLU A 96 -6.23 -11.45 -10.60
C GLU A 96 -6.80 -10.03 -10.71
N THR A 97 -7.31 -9.49 -9.60
CA THR A 97 -8.06 -8.24 -9.57
C THR A 97 -7.54 -7.29 -8.50
N PHE A 98 -7.72 -5.99 -8.73
CA PHE A 98 -7.17 -4.94 -7.86
C PHE A 98 -7.80 -4.91 -6.46
N ASP A 99 -9.09 -5.19 -6.32
CA ASP A 99 -9.78 -5.33 -5.04
C ASP A 99 -9.14 -6.45 -4.19
N LYS A 100 -8.85 -7.60 -4.81
CA LYS A 100 -8.17 -8.72 -4.14
C LYS A 100 -6.73 -8.40 -3.77
N LEU A 101 -6.07 -7.57 -4.56
CA LEU A 101 -4.74 -7.06 -4.23
C LEU A 101 -4.76 -6.18 -2.98
N LEU A 102 -5.74 -5.27 -2.87
CA LEU A 102 -5.94 -4.46 -1.68
C LEU A 102 -6.32 -5.33 -0.47
N GLU A 103 -7.29 -6.24 -0.61
CA GLU A 103 -7.67 -7.18 0.44
C GLU A 103 -6.48 -7.97 0.99
N ALA A 104 -5.62 -8.48 0.11
CA ALA A 104 -4.41 -9.19 0.51
C ALA A 104 -3.46 -8.28 1.31
N TYR A 105 -3.27 -7.04 0.87
CA TYR A 105 -2.40 -6.07 1.55
C TYR A 105 -2.93 -5.67 2.93
N VAL A 106 -4.23 -5.37 3.04
CA VAL A 106 -4.88 -5.07 4.33
C VAL A 106 -4.83 -6.31 5.24
N THR A 107 -5.05 -7.50 4.70
CA THR A 107 -4.99 -8.74 5.47
C THR A 107 -3.57 -9.01 5.99
N CYS A 108 -2.53 -8.73 5.20
CA CYS A 108 -1.13 -8.77 5.66
C CYS A 108 -0.87 -7.80 6.82
N TRP A 109 -1.43 -6.59 6.74
CA TRP A 109 -1.33 -5.61 7.83
C TRP A 109 -2.07 -6.09 9.09
N ALA A 110 -3.28 -6.63 8.95
CA ALA A 110 -4.10 -7.10 10.05
C ALA A 110 -3.51 -8.34 10.75
N LEU A 111 -2.92 -9.25 9.97
CA LEU A 111 -2.10 -10.36 10.46
C LEU A 111 -0.74 -9.91 11.01
N ARG A 112 -0.44 -8.61 11.01
CA ARG A 112 0.83 -8.02 11.42
C ARG A 112 2.05 -8.70 10.81
N ILE A 113 1.96 -9.14 9.56
CA ILE A 113 3.12 -9.64 8.81
C ILE A 113 4.22 -8.57 8.87
N ARG A 114 5.48 -8.95 9.05
CA ARG A 114 6.59 -7.98 9.17
C ARG A 114 6.79 -7.26 7.84
N ILE A 115 7.13 -5.96 7.88
CA ILE A 115 7.13 -5.07 6.68
C ILE A 115 7.90 -5.65 5.49
N GLY A 116 9.12 -6.16 5.71
CA GLY A 116 9.94 -6.76 4.63
C GLY A 116 9.48 -8.15 4.16
N LEU A 117 8.36 -8.65 4.68
CA LEU A 117 7.73 -9.91 4.31
C LEU A 117 6.32 -9.70 3.73
N ARG A 118 5.85 -8.44 3.62
CA ARG A 118 4.47 -8.09 3.20
C ARG A 118 4.23 -8.17 1.69
N GLY A 119 5.01 -8.98 0.98
CA GLY A 119 4.92 -9.08 -0.48
C GLY A 119 5.23 -7.75 -1.15
N ASP A 120 6.51 -7.45 -1.35
CA ASP A 120 6.94 -6.23 -2.06
C ASP A 120 6.29 -6.13 -3.46
N GLU A 121 6.05 -7.25 -4.11
CA GLU A 121 5.31 -7.33 -5.38
C GLU A 121 3.84 -6.91 -5.25
N ILE A 122 3.17 -7.23 -4.13
CA ILE A 122 1.79 -6.76 -3.87
C ILE A 122 1.78 -5.25 -3.76
N ILE A 123 2.71 -4.71 -2.97
CA ILE A 123 2.89 -3.28 -2.80
C ILE A 123 3.18 -2.58 -4.14
N GLU A 124 4.10 -3.14 -4.92
CA GLU A 124 4.50 -2.59 -6.20
C GLU A 124 3.34 -2.60 -7.18
N ALA A 125 2.58 -3.69 -7.25
CA ALA A 125 1.38 -3.77 -8.09
C ALA A 125 0.33 -2.72 -7.69
N ILE A 126 0.10 -2.47 -6.40
CA ILE A 126 -0.79 -1.39 -5.93
C ILE A 126 -0.27 -0.03 -6.38
N GLU A 127 1.03 0.23 -6.18
CA GLU A 127 1.64 1.50 -6.56
C GLU A 127 1.62 1.73 -8.08
N GLN A 128 1.83 0.69 -8.87
CA GLN A 128 1.75 0.73 -10.33
C GLN A 128 0.31 1.02 -10.78
N TYR A 129 -0.69 0.34 -10.20
CA TYR A 129 -2.10 0.59 -10.50
C TYR A 129 -2.49 2.05 -10.26
N ILE A 130 -2.15 2.60 -9.08
CA ILE A 130 -2.45 3.99 -8.73
C ILE A 130 -1.78 4.99 -9.70
N ARG A 131 -0.61 4.64 -10.27
CA ARG A 131 0.10 5.49 -11.23
C ARG A 131 -0.46 5.41 -12.65
N GLN A 132 -1.16 4.34 -13.02
CA GLN A 132 -1.60 4.10 -14.40
C GLN A 132 -2.67 5.09 -14.88
N GLY A 133 -3.36 5.78 -13.98
CA GLY A 133 -4.25 6.84 -14.42
C GLY A 133 -5.38 7.13 -13.46
N PRO A 134 -6.41 7.85 -13.92
CA PRO A 134 -7.52 8.20 -13.07
C PRO A 134 -8.08 7.02 -12.32
N LEU A 135 -8.23 7.20 -11.02
CA LEU A 135 -9.11 6.35 -10.25
C LEU A 135 -10.55 6.80 -10.51
N SER A 136 -11.43 5.86 -10.82
CA SER A 136 -12.87 6.03 -10.67
C SER A 136 -13.24 6.32 -9.21
N PHE A 137 -14.48 6.72 -8.97
CA PHE A 137 -14.97 6.94 -7.61
C PHE A 137 -14.81 5.70 -6.73
N ASP A 138 -15.21 4.53 -7.23
CA ASP A 138 -15.18 3.27 -6.48
C ASP A 138 -13.74 2.86 -6.11
N GLU A 139 -12.80 2.99 -7.05
CA GLU A 139 -11.38 2.69 -6.79
C GLU A 139 -10.76 3.65 -5.78
N PHE A 140 -11.06 4.95 -5.91
CA PHE A 140 -10.56 5.96 -5.00
C PHE A 140 -11.10 5.72 -3.59
N ALA A 141 -12.42 5.56 -3.43
CA ALA A 141 -13.05 5.29 -2.16
C ALA A 141 -12.51 3.99 -1.53
N MET A 142 -12.41 2.92 -2.32
CA MET A 142 -11.86 1.64 -1.88
C MET A 142 -10.42 1.79 -1.35
N ILE A 143 -9.52 2.48 -2.08
CA ILE A 143 -8.15 2.73 -1.60
C ILE A 143 -8.16 3.53 -0.29
N MET A 144 -8.98 4.58 -0.22
CA MET A 144 -9.05 5.44 0.95
C MET A 144 -9.59 4.70 2.18
N GLU A 145 -10.55 3.79 2.00
CA GLU A 145 -11.13 3.00 3.09
C GLU A 145 -10.25 1.82 3.51
N TYR A 146 -9.65 1.10 2.56
CA TYR A 146 -8.85 -0.08 2.85
C TYR A 146 -7.46 0.28 3.39
N LEU A 147 -6.87 1.37 2.89
CA LEU A 147 -5.50 1.77 3.22
C LEU A 147 -5.40 2.86 4.29
N GLN A 148 -6.36 2.92 5.23
CA GLN A 148 -6.34 3.88 6.35
C GLN A 148 -5.07 3.82 7.20
N PHE A 149 -4.39 2.67 7.22
CA PHE A 149 -3.11 2.50 7.92
C PHE A 149 -1.89 2.95 7.11
N ASP A 150 -2.06 3.30 5.84
CA ASP A 150 -0.99 3.59 4.88
C ASP A 150 -1.19 4.93 4.18
N GLY A 151 -0.78 6.00 4.88
CA GLY A 151 -0.86 7.36 4.37
C GLY A 151 -0.08 7.59 3.09
N LYS A 152 1.00 6.81 2.82
CA LYS A 152 1.80 6.98 1.59
C LYS A 152 0.97 6.62 0.36
N ARG A 153 0.30 5.46 0.36
CA ARG A 153 -0.55 5.06 -0.78
C ARG A 153 -1.83 5.90 -0.86
N GLN A 154 -2.42 6.30 0.26
CA GLN A 154 -3.54 7.25 0.24
C GLN A 154 -3.12 8.58 -0.42
N ASP A 155 -1.95 9.13 -0.09
CA ASP A 155 -1.46 10.35 -0.70
C ASP A 155 -1.12 10.17 -2.19
N MET A 156 -0.72 8.96 -2.60
CA MET A 156 -0.57 8.63 -4.02
C MET A 156 -1.92 8.66 -4.74
N ALA A 157 -2.96 8.03 -4.17
CA ALA A 157 -4.31 8.02 -4.75
C ALA A 157 -4.92 9.43 -4.83
N LYS A 158 -4.79 10.23 -3.77
CA LYS A 158 -5.17 11.65 -3.78
C LYS A 158 -4.48 12.42 -4.89
N LYS A 159 -3.18 12.20 -5.10
CA LYS A 159 -2.43 12.85 -6.20
C LYS A 159 -2.90 12.37 -7.56
N ALA A 160 -3.18 11.08 -7.73
CA ALA A 160 -3.68 10.53 -8.99
C ALA A 160 -5.01 11.17 -9.41
N VAL A 161 -5.94 11.39 -8.47
CA VAL A 161 -7.21 12.09 -8.72
C VAL A 161 -7.01 13.59 -8.99
N MET A 162 -6.05 14.24 -8.33
CA MET A 162 -5.85 15.69 -8.48
C MET A 162 -4.94 16.06 -9.66
N GLN A 163 -4.26 15.09 -10.27
CA GLN A 163 -3.50 15.27 -11.49
C GLN A 163 -4.48 15.44 -12.65
N THR A 164 -4.45 16.61 -13.28
CA THR A 164 -5.28 16.92 -14.45
C THR A 164 -4.52 16.74 -15.76
N GLU A 165 -3.27 16.30 -15.68
CA GLU A 165 -2.36 16.11 -16.80
C GLU A 165 -1.66 14.75 -16.64
N ASP A 166 -1.45 14.04 -17.74
CA ASP A 166 -0.63 12.83 -17.78
C ASP A 166 0.87 13.16 -17.71
N GLU A 167 1.73 12.14 -17.78
CA GLU A 167 3.19 12.31 -17.74
C GLU A 167 3.77 13.10 -18.94
N HIS A 168 3.01 13.27 -20.00
CA HIS A 168 3.35 14.04 -21.19
C HIS A 168 2.73 15.46 -21.17
N GLY A 169 2.04 15.83 -20.10
CA GLY A 169 1.39 17.13 -19.95
C GLY A 169 0.06 17.24 -20.71
N MET A 170 -0.48 16.12 -21.22
CA MET A 170 -1.77 16.12 -21.89
C MET A 170 -2.88 16.14 -20.85
N PRO A 171 -3.90 17.00 -21.01
CA PRO A 171 -5.01 17.06 -20.09
C PRO A 171 -5.75 15.73 -20.09
N PHE A 172 -5.93 15.14 -18.92
CA PHE A 172 -6.66 13.91 -18.74
C PHE A 172 -7.88 14.18 -17.83
N ILE A 173 -9.04 13.59 -18.17
CA ILE A 173 -10.31 13.81 -17.47
C ILE A 173 -10.49 12.75 -16.39
N VAL A 174 -10.49 13.18 -15.13
CA VAL A 174 -10.79 12.33 -13.98
C VAL A 174 -12.27 11.88 -14.05
N PRO A 175 -12.55 10.57 -14.18
CA PRO A 175 -13.90 10.02 -14.10
C PRO A 175 -14.54 10.41 -12.77
N GLN A 176 -15.82 10.79 -12.80
CA GLN A 176 -16.62 11.00 -11.59
C GLN A 176 -16.01 11.99 -10.58
N LEU A 177 -15.22 12.98 -11.05
CA LEU A 177 -14.55 13.95 -10.17
C LEU A 177 -15.52 14.65 -9.19
N ALA A 178 -16.76 14.93 -9.63
CA ALA A 178 -17.78 15.53 -8.78
C ALA A 178 -18.21 14.61 -7.61
N GLU A 179 -18.30 13.30 -7.86
CA GLU A 179 -18.62 12.29 -6.83
C GLU A 179 -17.45 12.14 -5.86
N ILE A 180 -16.22 12.09 -6.40
CA ILE A 180 -15.00 12.05 -5.59
C ILE A 180 -14.87 13.31 -4.71
N GLU A 181 -15.13 14.49 -5.26
CA GLU A 181 -15.12 15.75 -4.50
C GLU A 181 -16.17 15.75 -3.39
N ALA A 182 -17.41 15.33 -3.70
CA ALA A 182 -18.48 15.28 -2.71
C ALA A 182 -18.13 14.33 -1.55
N TRP A 183 -17.65 13.13 -1.87
CA TRP A 183 -17.22 12.14 -0.87
C TRP A 183 -16.00 12.62 -0.08
N ALA A 184 -14.98 13.17 -0.75
CA ALA A 184 -13.78 13.66 -0.08
C ALA A 184 -14.07 14.84 0.86
N LYS A 185 -15.09 15.67 0.58
CA LYS A 185 -15.55 16.71 1.50
C LYS A 185 -16.23 16.12 2.72
N ASP A 186 -17.13 15.15 2.52
CA ASP A 186 -17.84 14.45 3.60
C ASP A 186 -16.86 13.73 4.56
N GLN A 187 -15.84 13.08 3.99
CA GLN A 187 -14.81 12.37 4.76
C GLN A 187 -13.67 13.27 5.29
N GLY A 188 -13.69 14.56 4.99
CA GLY A 188 -12.69 15.53 5.46
C GLY A 188 -11.32 15.48 4.77
N TYR A 189 -11.20 14.80 3.61
CA TYR A 189 -9.95 14.68 2.86
C TYR A 189 -9.72 15.81 1.83
N TRP A 190 -10.78 16.55 1.48
CA TRP A 190 -10.75 17.51 0.37
C TRP A 190 -9.67 18.60 0.50
N GLU A 191 -9.51 19.18 1.69
CA GLU A 191 -8.50 20.23 1.91
C GLU A 191 -7.08 19.71 1.68
N ASP A 192 -6.79 18.48 2.11
CA ASP A 192 -5.49 17.86 1.92
C ASP A 192 -5.24 17.55 0.43
N MET A 193 -6.27 17.10 -0.30
CA MET A 193 -6.17 16.89 -1.75
C MET A 193 -5.82 18.19 -2.49
N ILE A 194 -6.43 19.31 -2.12
CA ILE A 194 -6.10 20.64 -2.70
C ILE A 194 -4.65 21.03 -2.38
N ARG A 195 -4.18 20.81 -1.14
CA ARG A 195 -2.78 21.10 -0.76
C ARG A 195 -1.79 20.28 -1.59
N LEU A 196 -2.11 19.02 -1.84
CA LEU A 196 -1.27 18.13 -2.66
C LEU A 196 -1.21 18.59 -4.13
N ARG A 197 -2.27 19.20 -4.67
CA ARG A 197 -2.26 19.86 -5.99
C ARG A 197 -1.34 21.09 -6.05
N GLY A 198 -1.29 21.88 -4.98
CA GLY A 198 -0.45 23.08 -4.87
C GLY A 198 1.05 22.82 -4.70
N GLY A 199 1.47 21.57 -4.43
CA GLY A 199 2.83 21.20 -4.03
C GLY A 199 3.92 21.27 -5.10
N LYS A 200 3.62 21.60 -6.37
CA LYS A 200 4.64 21.79 -7.42
C LYS A 200 4.33 22.97 -8.35
N LYS A 201 4.63 24.18 -7.88
CA LYS A 201 5.32 25.18 -8.70
C LYS A 201 6.57 25.65 -7.97
N ARG A 202 7.61 24.82 -7.92
CA ARG A 202 8.97 25.37 -7.89
C ARG A 202 9.18 26.02 -9.26
N VAL A 203 8.82 27.30 -9.36
CA VAL A 203 9.31 28.17 -10.43
C VAL A 203 10.82 28.00 -10.39
N ARG A 204 11.37 27.29 -11.39
CA ARG A 204 12.80 27.43 -11.67
C ARG A 204 12.96 28.91 -11.97
N LYS A 205 13.54 29.66 -11.04
CA LYS A 205 14.08 30.98 -11.35
C LYS A 205 15.11 30.74 -12.44
N VAL A 206 14.70 30.89 -13.69
CA VAL A 206 15.63 31.05 -14.78
C VAL A 206 16.28 32.39 -14.47
N SER A 207 17.52 32.35 -14.01
CA SER A 207 18.34 33.54 -13.92
C SER A 207 18.29 34.24 -15.28
N PRO A 208 18.02 35.55 -15.36
CA PRO A 208 18.02 36.23 -16.64
C PRO A 208 19.42 36.09 -17.22
N ILE A 209 19.51 35.38 -18.33
CA ILE A 209 20.66 35.46 -19.22
C ILE A 209 20.72 36.93 -19.64
N LEU A 210 21.83 37.58 -19.32
CA LEU A 210 22.16 38.91 -19.78
C LEU A 210 22.13 38.93 -21.31
N SER A 211 20.99 39.33 -21.87
CA SER A 211 20.91 39.87 -23.22
C SER A 211 21.39 41.31 -23.14
N ILE A 212 22.67 41.54 -23.46
CA ILE A 212 23.13 42.88 -23.85
C ILE A 212 23.31 42.84 -25.36
N ASN A 213 22.51 43.67 -26.00
CA ASN A 213 22.35 43.86 -27.43
C ASN A 213 23.65 44.27 -28.12
N SER A 214 23.83 43.73 -29.32
CA SER A 214 24.48 44.39 -30.44
C SER A 214 23.62 45.56 -30.94
N ASP A 215 24.18 46.77 -31.00
CA ASP A 215 23.92 47.81 -32.01
C ASP A 215 24.86 49.00 -31.71
N SER A 216 25.89 49.30 -32.51
CA SER A 216 25.92 49.91 -33.85
C SER A 216 25.87 51.45 -33.83
N THR A 217 26.96 52.08 -34.34
CA THR A 217 27.17 53.42 -34.97
C THR A 217 28.59 53.90 -34.66
N GLY A 218 29.55 53.96 -35.61
CA GLY A 218 29.79 55.12 -36.51
C GLY A 218 30.31 56.32 -35.70
N THR A 219 31.47 56.95 -35.91
CA THR A 219 32.13 57.39 -37.16
C THR A 219 33.52 58.00 -36.86
N SER A 220 34.41 57.93 -37.86
CA SER A 220 35.45 58.91 -38.29
C SER A 220 36.73 59.23 -37.48
N ASP A 221 37.85 59.01 -38.20
CA ASP A 221 39.05 59.84 -38.41
C ASP A 221 40.09 60.08 -37.28
N GLN A 222 41.33 59.61 -37.49
CA GLN A 222 42.41 60.40 -38.10
C GLN A 222 43.73 59.59 -38.25
N ALA A 223 44.49 59.98 -39.27
CA ALA A 223 45.74 59.39 -39.74
C ALA A 223 46.96 59.67 -38.84
N SER A 224 47.98 58.81 -38.88
CA SER A 224 49.38 59.27 -38.95
C SER A 224 50.35 58.21 -39.46
N THR A 225 51.02 58.62 -40.54
CA THR A 225 52.27 58.22 -41.18
C THR A 225 53.37 57.52 -40.35
N GLY A 226 54.00 56.51 -40.99
CA GLY A 226 55.41 56.58 -41.41
C GLY A 226 56.51 56.11 -40.44
N GLY A 227 57.36 55.19 -40.91
CA GLY A 227 58.65 54.87 -40.31
C GLY A 227 59.28 53.61 -40.90
N THR A 228 60.17 53.84 -41.87
CA THR A 228 61.10 52.94 -42.60
C THR A 228 61.47 51.60 -41.98
#